data_AF-A0A662I9I3-F1
#
_entry.id   AF-A0A662I9I3-F1
#
_cell.length_a   1.000
_cell.length_b   1.000
_cell.length_c   1.000
_cell.angle_alpha   90.00
_cell.angle_beta   90.00
_cell.angle_gamma   90.00
#
_symmetry.space_group_name_H-M   'P 1'
#
loop_
_entity.id
_entity.type
_entity.pdbx_description
1 polymer ?
#
loop_
_entity_poly.entity_id
_entity_poly.type
_entity_poly.pdbx_seq_one_letter_code
_entity_poly.pdbx_strand_id
1 'polypeptide(L)'
;MAPQRALLVALACAAAAAVAWTAFLCMMALEPGAPGFEYAYVILDVLGAGRGALPYPVYVYQAPAVLELRLASGVRRVPASRVFIVFRAGSAPRVERGEGLWRVWGNVTHAGVVSWVEAVDLGDRVVVRYARALAPGWVRGL
;
A
#
# COMPACT_ATOMS: atom_id res chain seq x y z
N MET A 1 15.94 -63.41 7.01
CA MET A 1 15.96 -62.08 7.68
C MET A 1 16.35 -60.90 6.77
N ALA A 2 16.81 -61.13 5.53
CA ALA A 2 17.12 -60.05 4.57
C ALA A 2 15.91 -59.24 4.02
N PRO A 3 14.74 -59.83 3.71
CA PRO A 3 13.68 -59.09 3.01
C PRO A 3 12.98 -58.05 3.89
N GLN A 4 12.83 -58.32 5.20
CA GLN A 4 12.24 -57.38 6.16
C GLN A 4 13.13 -56.15 6.36
N ARG A 5 14.46 -56.32 6.36
CA ARG A 5 15.40 -55.20 6.46
C ARG A 5 15.37 -54.33 5.20
N ALA A 6 15.32 -54.94 4.02
CA ALA A 6 15.19 -54.22 2.75
C ALA A 6 13.88 -53.41 2.68
N LEU A 7 12.76 -53.98 3.14
CA LEU A 7 11.48 -53.28 3.20
C LEU A 7 11.52 -52.05 4.13
N LEU A 8 12.13 -52.20 5.31
CA LEU A 8 12.27 -51.09 6.27
C LEU A 8 13.14 -49.96 5.72
N VAL A 9 14.22 -50.29 5.02
CA VAL A 9 15.08 -49.29 4.36
C VAL A 9 14.32 -48.57 3.25
N ALA A 10 13.57 -49.29 2.42
CA ALA A 10 12.77 -48.68 1.36
C ALA A 10 11.69 -47.72 1.92
N LEU A 11 11.01 -48.10 3.00
CA LEU A 11 10.04 -47.26 3.70
C LEU A 11 10.70 -46.01 4.30
N ALA A 12 11.88 -46.15 4.93
CA ALA A 12 12.61 -45.03 5.48
C ALA A 12 13.04 -44.04 4.39
N CYS A 13 13.51 -44.53 3.23
CA CYS A 13 13.84 -43.69 2.08
C CYS A 13 12.61 -42.96 1.52
N ALA A 14 11.47 -43.65 1.40
CA ALA A 14 10.24 -43.05 0.91
C ALA A 14 9.72 -41.96 1.86
N ALA A 15 9.78 -42.20 3.17
CA ALA A 15 9.41 -41.22 4.19
C ALA A 15 10.34 -40.00 4.15
N ALA A 16 11.66 -40.22 4.05
CA ALA A 16 12.63 -39.13 3.94
C ALA A 16 12.41 -38.29 2.68
N ALA A 17 12.13 -38.93 1.55
CA ALA A 17 11.82 -38.24 0.30
C ALA A 17 10.52 -37.41 0.39
N ALA A 18 9.48 -37.96 1.01
CA ALA A 18 8.23 -37.24 1.23
C ALA A 18 8.43 -36.01 2.14
N VAL A 19 9.18 -36.15 3.23
CA VAL A 19 9.51 -35.05 4.14
C VAL A 19 10.32 -33.97 3.41
N ALA A 20 11.35 -34.36 2.65
CA ALA A 20 12.16 -33.43 1.86
C ALA A 20 11.32 -32.69 0.81
N TRP A 21 10.40 -33.39 0.14
CA TRP A 21 9.48 -32.80 -0.82
C TRP A 21 8.53 -31.79 -0.17
N THR A 22 7.94 -32.13 0.99
CA THR A 22 7.09 -31.18 1.72
C THR A 22 7.86 -29.97 2.23
N ALA A 23 9.09 -30.14 2.71
CA ALA A 23 9.95 -29.02 3.13
C ALA A 23 10.28 -28.10 1.94
N PHE A 24 10.55 -28.69 0.77
CA PHE A 24 10.77 -27.94 -0.47
C PHE A 24 9.51 -27.17 -0.89
N LEU A 25 8.33 -27.79 -0.86
CA LEU A 25 7.07 -27.12 -1.15
C LEU A 25 6.76 -26.00 -0.16
N CYS A 26 7.07 -26.16 1.13
CA CYS A 26 6.91 -25.10 2.12
C CYS A 26 7.88 -23.93 1.88
N MET A 27 9.11 -24.19 1.43
CA MET A 27 10.03 -23.12 1.01
C MET A 27 9.58 -22.43 -0.28
N MET A 28 8.95 -23.17 -1.19
CA MET A 28 8.43 -22.66 -2.46
C MET A 28 7.01 -22.10 -2.36
N ALA A 29 6.36 -22.24 -1.20
CA ALA A 29 5.06 -21.63 -0.95
C ALA A 29 5.26 -20.12 -1.07
N LEU A 30 4.71 -19.55 -2.14
CA LEU A 30 4.72 -18.11 -2.32
C LEU A 30 4.11 -17.48 -1.07
N GLU A 31 4.89 -16.62 -0.41
CA GLU A 31 4.32 -15.66 0.54
C GLU A 31 3.08 -15.03 -0.11
N PRO A 32 1.96 -14.84 0.63
CA PRO A 32 0.76 -14.23 0.09
C PRO A 32 1.17 -13.02 -0.75
N GLY A 33 0.86 -13.12 -2.06
CA GLY A 33 1.50 -12.30 -3.08
C GLY A 33 1.48 -10.83 -2.67
N ALA A 34 2.67 -10.23 -2.61
CA ALA A 34 2.78 -8.82 -2.27
C ALA A 34 1.83 -8.00 -3.17
N PRO A 35 1.04 -7.06 -2.61
CA PRO A 35 0.05 -6.33 -3.37
C PRO A 35 0.70 -5.63 -4.57
N GLY A 36 0.09 -5.79 -5.74
CA GLY A 36 0.50 -5.10 -6.96
C GLY A 36 0.08 -3.63 -6.96
N PHE A 37 0.51 -2.89 -7.98
CA PHE A 37 0.23 -1.47 -8.12
C PHE A 37 -1.28 -1.17 -8.21
N GLU A 38 -2.05 -2.07 -8.79
CA GLU A 38 -3.50 -2.02 -8.91
C GLU A 38 -4.22 -1.82 -7.57
N TYR A 39 -3.62 -2.28 -6.47
CA TYR A 39 -4.18 -2.12 -5.14
C TYR A 39 -4.22 -0.64 -4.67
N ALA A 40 -3.41 0.24 -5.26
CA ALA A 40 -3.49 1.66 -5.00
C ALA A 40 -4.85 2.27 -5.39
N TYR A 41 -5.51 1.73 -6.41
CA TYR A 41 -6.86 2.16 -6.81
C TYR A 41 -7.91 1.73 -5.79
N VAL A 42 -7.75 0.57 -5.16
CA VAL A 42 -8.64 0.12 -4.07
C VAL A 42 -8.56 1.08 -2.88
N ILE A 43 -7.35 1.51 -2.52
CA ILE A 43 -7.18 2.53 -1.46
C ILE A 43 -7.86 3.84 -1.85
N LEU A 44 -7.73 4.25 -3.11
CA LEU A 44 -8.38 5.47 -3.62
C LEU A 44 -9.91 5.39 -3.50
N ASP A 45 -10.51 4.26 -3.87
CA ASP A 45 -11.95 4.04 -3.78
C ASP A 45 -12.45 4.08 -2.32
N VAL A 46 -11.70 3.45 -1.40
CA VAL A 46 -12.00 3.48 0.05
C VAL A 46 -11.95 4.90 0.59
N LEU A 47 -10.98 5.72 0.16
CA LEU A 47 -10.91 7.13 0.55
C LEU A 47 -12.05 7.96 -0.04
N GLY A 48 -12.44 7.67 -1.30
CA GLY A 48 -13.61 8.28 -1.94
C GLY A 48 -14.92 7.99 -1.20
N ALA A 49 -15.07 6.78 -0.66
CA ALA A 49 -16.20 6.39 0.18
C ALA A 49 -16.16 7.02 1.59
N GLY A 50 -15.05 7.64 1.98
CA GLY A 50 -14.84 8.29 3.28
C GLY A 50 -14.53 7.33 4.44
N ARG A 51 -14.82 6.03 4.30
CA ARG A 51 -14.46 4.99 5.26
C ARG A 51 -14.44 3.61 4.60
N GLY A 52 -13.54 2.74 5.05
CA GLY A 52 -13.52 1.34 4.62
C GLY A 52 -12.38 0.55 5.23
N ALA A 53 -12.42 -0.76 5.04
CA ALA A 53 -11.34 -1.67 5.41
C ALA A 53 -10.34 -1.78 4.24
N LEU A 54 -9.07 -1.90 4.58
CA LEU A 54 -8.00 -2.12 3.60
C LEU A 54 -7.60 -3.60 3.64
N PRO A 55 -7.64 -4.32 2.50
CA PRO A 55 -7.20 -5.71 2.41
C PRO A 55 -5.77 -6.02 2.88
N TYR A 56 -4.87 -5.03 2.92
CA TYR A 56 -3.49 -5.20 3.35
C TYR A 56 -3.05 -4.11 4.33
N PRO A 57 -2.06 -4.39 5.19
CA PRO A 57 -1.43 -3.37 6.02
C PRO A 57 -0.83 -2.26 5.16
N VAL A 58 -1.12 -1.02 5.52
CA VAL A 58 -0.56 0.16 4.88
C VAL A 58 0.20 0.99 5.90
N TYR A 59 1.18 1.73 5.40
CA TYR A 59 1.93 2.71 6.15
C TYR A 59 1.47 4.11 5.79
N VAL A 60 1.17 4.92 6.81
CA VAL A 60 0.80 6.33 6.64
C VAL A 60 2.01 7.19 6.94
N TYR A 61 2.53 7.84 5.91
CA TYR A 61 3.63 8.79 5.98
C TYR A 61 3.13 10.21 5.75
N GLN A 62 3.75 11.18 6.43
CA GLN A 62 3.42 12.59 6.32
C GLN A 62 4.68 13.40 6.04
N ALA A 63 4.69 14.11 4.92
CA ALA A 63 5.70 15.12 4.61
C ALA A 63 5.12 16.52 4.90
N PRO A 64 5.77 17.35 5.75
CA PRO A 64 5.37 18.73 5.96
C PRO A 64 5.33 19.51 4.64
N ALA A 65 4.32 20.35 4.46
CA ALA A 65 4.17 21.22 3.30
C ALA A 65 3.62 22.59 3.70
N VAL A 66 3.75 23.58 2.83
CA VAL A 66 3.13 24.89 3.01
C VAL A 66 2.28 25.19 1.80
N LEU A 67 1.01 25.50 2.02
CA LEU A 67 0.13 25.97 0.98
C LEU A 67 0.19 27.50 0.92
N GLU A 68 0.59 28.02 -0.24
CA GLU A 68 0.62 29.46 -0.50
C GLU A 68 -0.65 29.86 -1.26
N LEU A 69 -1.50 30.65 -0.59
CA LEU A 69 -2.71 31.22 -1.17
C LEU A 69 -2.40 32.65 -1.60
N ARG A 70 -2.47 32.90 -2.91
CA ARG A 70 -2.29 34.24 -3.49
C ARG A 70 -3.66 34.89 -3.68
N LEU A 71 -3.95 35.88 -2.85
CA LEU A 71 -5.22 36.62 -2.83
C LEU A 71 -4.96 38.06 -3.31
N ALA A 72 -6.01 38.77 -3.71
CA ALA A 72 -5.92 40.20 -4.04
C ALA A 72 -5.40 41.03 -2.85
N SER A 73 -5.70 40.61 -1.62
CA SER A 73 -5.22 41.24 -0.38
C SER A 73 -3.79 40.84 0.02
N GLY A 74 -3.10 40.02 -0.79
CA GLY A 74 -1.73 39.56 -0.54
C GLY A 74 -1.60 38.04 -0.43
N VAL A 75 -0.46 37.59 0.10
CA VAL A 75 -0.11 36.17 0.19
C VAL A 75 -0.37 35.62 1.59
N ARG A 76 -1.15 34.55 1.70
CA ARG A 76 -1.40 33.83 2.95
C ARG A 76 -0.79 32.43 2.91
N ARG A 77 0.00 32.08 3.92
CA ARG A 77 0.62 30.75 4.05
C ARG A 77 -0.14 29.92 5.07
N VAL A 78 -0.54 28.72 4.67
CA VAL A 78 -1.27 27.76 5.51
C VAL A 78 -0.39 26.53 5.72
N PRO A 79 -0.11 26.13 6.98
CA PRO A 79 0.55 24.86 7.25
C PRO A 79 -0.27 23.71 6.68
N ALA A 80 0.33 22.93 5.79
CA ALA A 80 -0.28 21.81 5.11
C ALA A 80 0.60 20.57 5.28
N SER A 81 0.16 19.44 4.74
CA SER A 81 0.98 18.24 4.69
C SER A 81 0.63 17.42 3.47
N ARG A 82 1.65 16.74 2.94
CA ARG A 82 1.47 15.72 1.93
C ARG A 82 1.43 14.37 2.63
N VAL A 83 0.26 13.76 2.66
CA VAL A 83 -0.01 12.47 3.29
C VAL A 83 0.12 11.39 2.24
N PHE A 84 0.87 10.35 2.55
CA PHE A 84 1.08 9.18 1.72
C PHE A 84 0.53 7.97 2.45
N ILE A 85 -0.34 7.20 1.81
CA ILE A 85 -0.83 5.91 2.30
C ILE A 85 -0.24 4.87 1.37
N VAL A 86 0.78 4.16 1.83
CA VAL A 86 1.67 3.37 0.98
C VAL A 86 1.79 1.93 1.46
N PHE A 87 2.06 1.05 0.52
CA PHE A 87 2.39 -0.35 0.74
C PHE A 87 3.57 -0.74 -0.16
N ARG A 88 4.23 -1.84 0.19
CA ARG A 88 5.32 -2.38 -0.61
C ARG A 88 4.74 -3.06 -1.84
N ALA A 89 5.17 -2.64 -3.03
CA ALA A 89 4.72 -3.17 -4.31
C ALA A 89 5.94 -3.31 -5.21
N GLY A 90 6.36 -4.56 -5.46
CA GLY A 90 7.47 -4.83 -6.36
C GLY A 90 7.14 -4.37 -7.78
N SER A 91 8.08 -3.68 -8.43
CA SER A 91 7.95 -3.23 -9.82
C SER A 91 6.80 -2.22 -10.05
N ALA A 92 6.42 -1.44 -9.02
CA ALA A 92 5.43 -0.39 -9.18
C ALA A 92 5.87 0.65 -10.24
N PRO A 93 5.00 1.08 -11.17
CA PRO A 93 5.34 2.13 -12.11
C PRO A 93 5.72 3.43 -11.38
N ARG A 94 6.67 4.18 -11.93
CA ARG A 94 6.96 5.54 -11.46
C ARG A 94 5.89 6.47 -11.98
N VAL A 95 4.89 6.72 -11.14
CA VAL A 95 3.69 7.43 -11.58
C VAL A 95 3.07 8.20 -10.44
N GLU A 96 2.46 9.31 -10.80
CA GLU A 96 1.56 10.05 -9.96
C GLU A 96 0.41 10.53 -10.84
N ARG A 97 -0.78 9.95 -10.67
CA ARG A 97 -1.92 10.13 -11.58
C ARG A 97 -3.23 10.28 -10.82
N GLY A 98 -4.13 11.06 -11.41
CA GLY A 98 -5.46 11.33 -10.88
C GLY A 98 -5.71 12.82 -10.69
N GLU A 99 -6.95 13.13 -10.36
CA GLU A 99 -7.44 14.47 -10.07
C GLU A 99 -8.04 14.51 -8.67
N GLY A 100 -8.28 15.71 -8.15
CA GLY A 100 -8.81 15.90 -6.81
C GLY A 100 -7.78 15.71 -5.69
N LEU A 101 -8.30 15.51 -4.48
CA LEU A 101 -7.54 15.49 -3.24
C LEU A 101 -6.62 14.27 -3.10
N TRP A 102 -7.01 13.11 -3.61
CA TRP A 102 -6.25 11.87 -3.48
C TRP A 102 -5.88 11.36 -4.86
N ARG A 103 -4.62 10.97 -5.03
CA ARG A 103 -4.09 10.52 -6.32
C ARG A 103 -3.29 9.24 -6.16
N VAL A 104 -3.30 8.39 -7.18
CA VAL A 104 -2.50 7.17 -7.21
C VAL A 104 -1.03 7.55 -7.38
N TRP A 105 -0.15 6.88 -6.64
CA TRP A 105 1.28 7.12 -6.62
C TRP A 105 2.08 5.81 -6.58
N GLY A 106 3.26 5.80 -7.22
CA GLY A 106 4.19 4.67 -7.18
C GLY A 106 5.64 5.05 -7.51
N ASN A 107 6.60 4.28 -7.00
CA ASN A 107 8.04 4.57 -7.11
C ASN A 107 8.96 3.34 -7.29
N VAL A 108 8.57 2.34 -8.09
CA VAL A 108 9.31 1.07 -8.31
C VAL A 108 9.24 0.08 -7.15
N THR A 109 9.29 0.56 -5.91
CA THR A 109 9.33 -0.30 -4.72
C THR A 109 8.09 -0.21 -3.85
N HIS A 110 7.37 0.91 -3.95
CA HIS A 110 6.14 1.19 -3.21
C HIS A 110 5.07 1.72 -4.15
N ALA A 111 3.83 1.49 -3.75
CA ALA A 111 2.64 2.03 -4.39
C ALA A 111 1.64 2.47 -3.32
N GLY A 112 0.65 3.25 -3.72
CA GLY A 112 -0.39 3.72 -2.82
C GLY A 112 -1.05 4.98 -3.33
N VAL A 113 -1.50 5.80 -2.39
CA VAL A 113 -2.13 7.08 -2.70
C VAL A 113 -1.47 8.21 -1.95
N VAL A 114 -1.50 9.40 -2.56
CA VAL A 114 -0.91 10.61 -2.03
C VAL A 114 -1.94 11.73 -2.04
N SER A 115 -1.95 12.52 -0.97
CA SER A 115 -2.82 13.68 -0.85
C SER A 115 -2.24 14.87 -1.60
N TRP A 116 -3.11 15.64 -2.21
CA TRP A 116 -2.84 16.91 -2.86
C TRP A 116 -3.64 18.03 -2.22
N VAL A 117 -3.70 19.16 -2.91
CA VAL A 117 -4.63 20.24 -2.64
C VAL A 117 -5.65 20.23 -3.77
N GLU A 118 -6.92 20.27 -3.39
CA GLU A 118 -8.03 20.42 -4.31
C GLU A 118 -8.64 21.81 -4.09
N ALA A 119 -8.86 22.55 -5.17
CA ALA A 119 -9.53 23.84 -5.15
C ALA A 119 -10.75 23.76 -6.07
N VAL A 120 -11.94 24.01 -5.51
CA VAL A 120 -13.20 24.02 -6.25
C VAL A 120 -13.79 25.42 -6.14
N ASP A 121 -14.04 26.04 -7.30
CA ASP A 121 -14.77 27.30 -7.38
C ASP A 121 -16.28 27.00 -7.49
N LEU A 122 -17.06 27.56 -6.57
CA LEU A 122 -18.51 27.43 -6.53
C LEU A 122 -19.21 28.72 -7.02
N GLY A 123 -18.46 29.72 -7.49
CA GLY A 123 -18.94 31.00 -7.99
C GLY A 123 -19.10 32.08 -6.91
N ASP A 124 -19.55 31.72 -5.69
CA ASP A 124 -19.61 32.63 -4.53
C ASP A 124 -18.40 32.49 -3.61
N ARG A 125 -17.72 31.34 -3.65
CA ARG A 125 -16.58 31.00 -2.80
C ARG A 125 -15.68 29.98 -3.50
N VAL A 126 -14.40 30.01 -3.14
CA VAL A 126 -13.44 28.96 -3.47
C VAL A 126 -13.25 28.06 -2.26
N VAL A 127 -13.53 26.77 -2.41
CA VAL A 127 -13.30 25.74 -1.39
C VAL A 127 -11.94 25.10 -1.64
N VAL A 128 -11.04 25.24 -0.66
CA VAL A 128 -9.71 24.61 -0.70
C VAL A 128 -9.66 23.45 0.29
N ARG A 129 -9.42 22.25 -0.22
CA ARG A 129 -9.27 21.02 0.55
C ARG A 129 -7.83 20.56 0.57
N TYR A 130 -7.37 20.12 1.73
CA TYR A 130 -6.04 19.53 1.94
C TYR A 130 -6.13 18.46 3.02
N ALA A 131 -5.25 17.46 2.96
CA ALA A 131 -5.17 16.43 3.98
C ALA A 131 -4.16 16.82 5.07
N ARG A 132 -4.43 16.35 6.30
CA ARG A 132 -3.50 16.42 7.43
C ARG A 132 -3.60 15.11 8.20
N ALA A 133 -2.49 14.41 8.36
CA ALA A 133 -2.41 13.31 9.31
C ALA A 133 -2.16 13.87 10.72
N LEU A 134 -2.85 13.33 11.71
CA LEU A 134 -2.69 13.71 13.12
C LEU A 134 -1.52 12.96 13.78
N ALA A 135 -1.19 11.76 13.29
CA ALA A 135 0.01 11.00 13.67
C ALA A 135 0.42 10.05 12.53
N PRO A 136 1.72 9.96 12.16
CA PRO A 136 2.22 8.95 11.24
C PRO A 136 2.26 7.57 11.91
N GLY A 137 2.06 6.49 11.16
CA GLY A 137 2.07 5.13 11.72
C GLY A 137 1.56 4.02 10.80
N TRP A 138 1.57 2.79 11.31
CA TRP A 138 1.01 1.62 10.64
C TRP A 138 -0.48 1.51 10.92
N VAL A 139 -1.27 1.29 9.86
CA VAL A 139 -2.69 0.97 9.96
C VAL A 139 -2.89 -0.44 9.42
N ARG A 140 -3.38 -1.35 10.27
CA ARG A 140 -3.72 -2.72 9.85
C ARG A 140 -5.14 -2.73 9.28
N GLY A 141 -5.31 -3.44 8.17
CA GLY A 141 -6.62 -3.87 7.71
C GLY A 141 -7.31 -4.68 8.81
N LEU A 142 -8.59 -4.39 9.07
CA LEU A 142 -9.46 -5.21 9.92
C LEU A 142 -10.07 -6.34 9.08
#